data_AF-A0A6A7BVM8-F1
#
_entry.id   AF-A0A6A7BVM8-F1
#
_cell.length_a   1.000
_cell.length_b   1.000
_cell.length_c   1.000
_cell.angle_alpha   90.00
_cell.angle_beta   90.00
_cell.angle_gamma   90.00
#
_symmetry.space_group_name_H-M   'P 1'
#
loop_
_entity.id
_entity.type
_entity.pdbx_description
1 polymer ?
#
loop_
_entity_poly.entity_id
_entity_poly.type
_entity_poly.pdbx_seq_one_letter_code
_entity_poly.pdbx_strand_id
1 'polypeptide(L)' 'MDQGSDRSSSLQRQPSDSLLPHWQPDCEVSNCPVCGSAFGFFTRRHHCRKCGRVVCSACSPHRITIPR' A
#
# COMPACT_ATOMS: atom_id res chain seq x y z
N MET A 1 -23.79 -40.45 14.75
CA MET A 1 -23.68 -40.12 13.31
C MET A 1 -24.60 -38.93 13.13
N ASP A 2 -24.18 -37.67 12.99
CA ASP A 2 -22.91 -37.05 12.60
C ASP A 2 -22.75 -35.70 13.36
N GLN A 3 -21.56 -35.10 13.28
CA GLN A 3 -21.06 -33.97 14.08
C GLN A 3 -21.28 -32.62 13.36
N GLY A 4 -21.05 -31.51 14.06
CA GLY A 4 -20.85 -30.18 13.44
C GLY A 4 -21.30 -29.05 14.35
N SER A 5 -20.60 -28.73 15.45
CA SER A 5 -19.41 -27.87 15.47
C SER A 5 -19.56 -26.58 14.67
N ASP A 6 -19.88 -25.50 15.41
CA ASP A 6 -19.29 -24.15 15.36
C ASP A 6 -18.61 -23.74 14.05
N ARG A 7 -19.02 -22.61 13.44
CA ARG A 7 -18.13 -21.66 12.72
C ARG A 7 -18.88 -20.59 11.91
N SER A 8 -18.72 -19.33 12.32
CA SER A 8 -18.13 -18.26 11.49
C SER A 8 -18.20 -16.95 12.29
N SER A 9 -17.22 -16.74 13.16
CA SER A 9 -15.96 -16.05 12.84
C SER A 9 -16.06 -14.56 13.15
N SER A 10 -15.91 -14.27 14.44
CA SER A 10 -15.00 -13.29 15.02
C SER A 10 -14.46 -12.20 14.09
N LEU A 11 -14.78 -10.96 14.47
CA LEU A 11 -14.01 -9.74 14.21
C LEU A 11 -12.50 -10.03 14.11
N GLN A 12 -11.95 -10.07 12.90
CA GLN A 12 -10.50 -9.97 12.73
C GLN A 12 -10.16 -8.54 12.34
N ARG A 13 -10.22 -7.64 13.33
CA ARG A 13 -9.42 -6.42 13.29
C ARG A 13 -7.98 -6.87 13.48
N GLN A 14 -7.31 -7.18 12.37
CA GLN A 14 -5.90 -7.55 12.40
C GLN A 14 -5.12 -6.37 12.98
N PRO A 15 -4.42 -6.54 14.12
CA PRO A 15 -3.48 -5.53 14.56
C PRO A 15 -2.35 -5.53 13.53
N SER A 16 -2.13 -4.39 12.88
CA SER A 16 -1.03 -4.20 11.93
C SER A 16 0.28 -4.17 12.72
N ASP A 17 0.77 -5.34 13.12
CA ASP A 17 2.03 -5.53 13.82
C ASP A 17 3.19 -5.53 12.81
N SER A 18 3.23 -4.47 12.01
CA SER A 18 4.29 -4.20 11.05
C SER A 18 4.58 -2.71 11.15
N LEU A 19 5.56 -2.35 11.97
CA LEU A 19 6.06 -0.98 12.07
C LEU A 19 6.57 -0.44 10.72
N LEU A 20 6.77 -1.33 9.74
CA LEU A 20 7.10 -1.00 8.37
C LEU A 20 5.87 -1.11 7.46
N PRO A 21 5.59 -0.09 6.64
CA PRO A 21 4.50 -0.15 5.69
C PRO A 21 4.77 -1.21 4.62
N HIS A 22 3.70 -1.89 4.18
CA HIS A 22 3.76 -2.78 3.03
C HIS A 22 4.22 -1.99 1.79
N TRP A 23 5.30 -2.46 1.16
CA TRP A 23 5.86 -1.83 -0.03
C TRP A 23 5.12 -2.28 -1.28
N GLN A 24 4.35 -1.38 -1.88
CA GLN A 24 3.52 -1.70 -3.04
C GLN A 24 4.38 -1.88 -4.30
N PRO A 25 4.22 -2.99 -5.05
CA PRO A 25 4.95 -3.18 -6.29
C PRO A 25 4.40 -2.30 -7.43
N ASP A 26 5.29 -1.88 -8.31
CA ASP A 26 4.96 -0.95 -9.41
C ASP A 26 3.96 -1.53 -10.43
N CYS A 27 3.99 -2.85 -10.63
CA CYS A 27 3.14 -3.53 -11.60
C CYS A 27 1.66 -3.53 -11.21
N GLU A 28 1.33 -3.36 -9.93
CA GLU A 28 -0.04 -3.30 -9.43
C GLU A 28 -0.70 -1.93 -9.65
N VAL A 29 0.07 -0.92 -10.11
CA VAL A 29 -0.41 0.47 -10.16
C VAL A 29 -0.21 1.08 -11.55
N SER A 30 -1.32 1.29 -12.24
CA SER A 30 -1.39 1.96 -13.55
C SER A 30 -1.59 3.47 -13.43
N ASN A 31 -2.24 3.93 -12.37
CA ASN A 31 -2.61 5.33 -12.15
C ASN A 31 -2.27 5.77 -10.73
N CYS A 32 -1.93 7.04 -10.54
CA CYS A 32 -1.73 7.57 -9.19
C CYS A 32 -3.06 7.47 -8.41
N PRO A 33 -3.09 6.81 -7.24
CA PRO A 33 -4.33 6.65 -6.47
C PRO A 33 -4.81 7.95 -5.80
N VAL A 34 -4.00 9.01 -5.86
CA VAL A 34 -4.33 10.32 -5.29
C VAL A 34 -4.94 11.26 -6.34
N CYS A 35 -4.31 11.38 -7.51
CA CYS A 35 -4.74 12.32 -8.56
C CYS A 35 -5.25 11.66 -9.84
N GLY A 36 -5.20 10.33 -9.97
CA GLY A 36 -5.67 9.59 -11.13
C GLY A 36 -4.75 9.60 -12.35
N SER A 37 -3.66 10.38 -12.35
CA SER A 37 -2.74 10.47 -13.49
C SER A 37 -2.14 9.11 -13.83
N ALA A 38 -2.20 8.71 -15.10
CA ALA A 38 -1.59 7.49 -15.59
C ALA A 38 -0.07 7.55 -15.48
N PHE A 39 0.54 6.46 -15.02
CA PHE A 39 1.99 6.30 -15.01
C PHE A 39 2.49 5.93 -16.41
N GLY A 40 3.68 6.41 -16.75
CA GLY A 40 4.29 6.19 -18.05
C GLY A 40 5.61 6.94 -18.20
N PHE A 41 5.98 7.28 -19.43
CA PHE A 41 7.24 7.98 -19.71
C PHE A 41 7.35 9.35 -19.04
N PHE A 42 6.25 10.11 -18.98
CA PHE A 42 6.22 11.47 -18.41
C PHE A 42 5.92 11.47 -16.90
N THR A 43 5.05 10.57 -16.45
CA THR A 43 4.66 10.44 -15.03
C THR A 43 5.32 9.20 -14.45
N ARG A 44 6.44 9.39 -13.75
CA ARG A 44 7.16 8.29 -13.10
C ARG A 44 6.46 7.88 -11.79
N ARG A 45 6.66 6.62 -11.41
CA ARG A 45 6.22 6.07 -10.12
C ARG A 45 7.14 6.55 -9.01
N HIS A 46 6.56 6.91 -7.87
CA HIS A 46 7.26 7.31 -6.66
C HIS A 46 6.65 6.57 -5.47
N HIS A 47 7.47 5.84 -4.73
CA HIS A 47 6.98 5.24 -3.50
C HIS A 47 7.06 6.19 -2.32
N CYS A 48 5.94 6.34 -1.62
CA CYS A 48 5.91 7.06 -0.35
C CYS A 48 6.61 6.23 0.73
N ARG A 49 7.73 6.72 1.26
CA ARG A 49 8.47 6.01 2.31
C ARG A 49 7.73 5.87 3.65
N LYS A 50 6.70 6.69 3.90
CA LYS A 50 5.87 6.62 5.10
C LYS A 50 4.82 5.50 5.04
N CYS A 51 4.25 5.22 3.87
CA CYS A 51 3.11 4.30 3.73
C CYS A 51 3.29 3.21 2.66
N GLY A 52 4.41 3.20 1.93
CA GLY A 52 4.78 2.17 0.96
C GLY A 52 4.04 2.21 -0.38
N ARG A 53 3.03 3.06 -0.53
CA ARG A 53 2.21 3.17 -1.76
C ARG A 53 2.96 3.84 -2.92
N VAL A 54 2.60 3.47 -4.14
CA VAL A 54 3.05 4.10 -5.39
C VAL A 54 2.16 5.30 -5.72
N VAL A 55 2.78 6.49 -5.87
CA VAL A 55 2.14 7.76 -6.21
C VAL A 55 2.98 8.52 -7.24
N CYS A 56 2.47 9.64 -7.78
CA CYS A 56 3.27 10.53 -8.64
C CYS A 56 4.11 11.51 -7.78
N SER A 57 5.08 12.19 -8.41
CA SER A 57 5.94 13.17 -7.72
C SER A 57 5.14 14.32 -7.11
N ALA A 58 4.11 14.80 -7.80
CA ALA A 58 3.26 15.89 -7.33
C ALA A 58 2.46 15.52 -6.07
N CYS A 59 2.08 14.25 -5.92
CA CYS A 59 1.35 13.75 -4.75
C CYS A 59 2.25 13.27 -3.60
N SER A 60 3.57 13.25 -3.81
CA SER A 60 4.58 13.02 -2.76
C SER A 60 5.73 14.02 -2.89
N PRO A 61 5.48 15.33 -2.66
CA PRO A 61 6.49 16.37 -2.86
C PRO A 61 7.59 16.33 -1.79
N HIS A 62 7.29 15.79 -0.60
CA HIS A 62 8.23 15.74 0.51
C HIS A 62 9.13 14.51 0.43
N ARG A 63 10.40 14.72 0.79
CA ARG A 63 11.42 13.66 0.89
C ARG A 63 11.79 13.46 2.35
N ILE A 64 12.10 12.22 2.71
CA ILE A 64 12.67 11.89 4.01
C ILE A 64 14.02 11.22 3.82
N THR A 65 14.96 11.52 4.71
CA THR A 65 16.24 10.81 4.79
C THR A 65 16.00 9.56 5.63
N ILE A 66 16.22 8.38 5.04
CA ILE A 66 16.24 7.13 5.80
C ILE A 66 17.69 6.94 6.25
N PRO A 67 17.98 7.00 7.56
CA PRO A 67 19.32 6.73 8.07
C PRO A 67 19.74 5.30 7.68
N ARG A 68 21.03 5.11 7.40
CA ARG A 68 21.60 3.80 7.05
C ARG A 68 21.81 2.94 8.29
#